data_AF-A0A0V1GRK3-F1
#
_entry.id   AF-A0A0V1GRK3-F1
#
_cell.length_a   1.000
_cell.length_b   1.000
_cell.length_c   1.000
_cell.angle_alpha   90.00
_cell.angle_beta   90.00
_cell.angle_gamma   90.00
#
_symmetry.space_group_name_H-M   'P 1'
#
loop_
_entity.id
_entity.type
_entity.pdbx_description
1 polymer ?
#
loop_
_entity_poly.entity_id
_entity_poly.type
_entity_poly.pdbx_seq_one_letter_code
_entity_poly.pdbx_strand_id
1 'polypeptide(L)'
;MTCCCCCLQRLVNLYHSTVEFLADVDQTLCEELKKCKNHLFYLAELYSKFNEIQKRLQGKDVSIIQARTVLIGFQAKIGLFKSFLARRDFKYFANLQKLEEGADVSDRDMEIYINYRLISRCCDEFYLLSRI
;
A
#
# COMPACT_ATOMS: atom_id res chain seq x y z
N MET A 1 13.01 3.65 -2.93
CA MET A 1 11.75 2.95 -2.63
C MET A 1 11.25 2.08 -3.78
N THR A 2 11.71 2.32 -5.02
CA THR A 2 11.35 1.56 -6.25
C THR A 2 11.50 0.03 -6.09
N CYS A 3 12.57 -0.41 -5.41
CA CYS A 3 12.83 -1.84 -5.18
C CYS A 3 11.75 -2.50 -4.29
N CYS A 4 11.34 -1.85 -3.20
CA CYS A 4 10.40 -2.41 -2.23
C CYS A 4 9.02 -2.70 -2.85
N CYS A 5 8.48 -1.77 -3.66
CA CYS A 5 7.21 -1.96 -4.36
C CYS A 5 7.25 -3.16 -5.32
N CYS A 6 8.31 -3.26 -6.14
CA CYS A 6 8.44 -4.35 -7.10
C CYS A 6 8.59 -5.72 -6.41
N CYS A 7 9.34 -5.79 -5.32
CA CYS A 7 9.51 -7.02 -4.55
C CYS A 7 8.20 -7.48 -3.89
N LEU A 8 7.49 -6.56 -3.23
CA LEU A 8 6.21 -6.88 -2.58
C LEU A 8 5.16 -7.34 -3.60
N GLN A 9 5.02 -6.62 -4.72
CA GLN A 9 4.08 -7.01 -5.76
C GLN A 9 4.44 -8.36 -6.40
N ARG A 10 5.73 -8.66 -6.57
CA ARG A 10 6.14 -9.98 -7.06
C ARG A 10 5.82 -11.09 -6.06
N LEU A 11 6.02 -10.84 -4.77
CA LEU A 11 5.62 -11.80 -3.73
C LEU A 11 4.10 -12.03 -3.71
N VAL A 12 3.29 -10.97 -3.87
CA VAL A 12 1.83 -11.10 -4.04
C VAL A 12 1.47 -11.96 -5.26
N ASN A 13 2.12 -11.72 -6.40
CA ASN A 13 1.86 -12.48 -7.63
C ASN A 13 2.26 -13.97 -7.50
N LEU A 14 3.27 -14.27 -6.69
CA LEU A 14 3.78 -15.62 -6.45
C LEU A 14 3.27 -16.22 -5.14
N TYR A 15 2.27 -15.61 -4.50
CA TYR A 15 1.87 -15.94 -3.13
C TYR A 15 1.55 -17.42 -2.95
N HIS A 16 0.71 -17.98 -3.83
CA HIS A 16 0.30 -19.39 -3.76
C HIS A 16 1.48 -20.35 -3.90
N SER A 17 2.31 -20.17 -4.94
CA SER A 17 3.52 -20.99 -5.14
C SER A 17 4.54 -20.82 -4.01
N THR A 18 4.61 -19.64 -3.40
CA THR A 18 5.49 -19.39 -2.24
C THR A 18 4.99 -20.14 -1.01
N VAL A 19 3.68 -20.13 -0.76
CA VAL A 19 3.06 -20.88 0.35
C VAL A 19 3.24 -22.39 0.16
N GLU A 20 3.04 -22.90 -1.06
CA GLU A 20 3.27 -24.31 -1.40
C GLU A 20 4.73 -24.71 -1.15
N PHE A 21 5.68 -23.92 -1.65
CA PHE A 21 7.11 -24.16 -1.43
C PHE A 21 7.48 -24.13 0.05
N LEU A 22 6.98 -23.15 0.81
CA LEU A 22 7.30 -23.03 2.24
C LEU A 22 6.65 -24.13 3.08
N ALA A 23 5.54 -24.73 2.67
CA ALA A 23 4.94 -25.85 3.39
C ALA A 23 5.92 -27.04 3.49
N ASP A 24 6.73 -27.25 2.45
CA ASP A 24 7.72 -28.34 2.42
C ASP A 24 9.06 -27.96 3.07
N VAL A 25 9.44 -26.68 3.03
CA VAL A 25 10.78 -26.22 3.43
C VAL A 25 10.82 -25.65 4.85
N ASP A 26 9.83 -24.85 5.23
CA ASP A 26 9.77 -24.19 6.53
C ASP A 26 8.31 -23.90 6.91
N GLN A 27 7.71 -24.84 7.65
CA GLN A 27 6.34 -24.75 8.09
C GLN A 27 6.07 -23.51 8.97
N THR A 28 7.05 -23.08 9.78
CA THR A 28 6.87 -21.92 10.66
C THR A 28 6.77 -20.66 9.82
N LEU A 29 7.68 -20.47 8.86
CA LEU A 29 7.63 -19.33 7.95
C LEU A 29 6.38 -19.37 7.05
N CYS A 30 5.95 -20.56 6.64
CA CYS A 30 4.71 -20.74 5.88
C CYS A 30 3.49 -20.21 6.64
N GLU A 31 3.35 -20.58 7.92
CA GLU A 31 2.24 -20.12 8.75
C GLU A 31 2.31 -18.61 9.04
N GLU A 32 3.50 -18.05 9.25
CA GLU A 32 3.66 -16.59 9.39
C GLU A 32 3.32 -15.84 8.10
N LEU A 33 3.68 -16.36 6.93
CA LEU A 33 3.31 -15.78 5.64
C LEU A 33 1.78 -15.83 5.42
N LYS A 34 1.12 -16.91 5.83
CA LYS A 34 -0.35 -17.02 5.79
C LYS A 34 -1.01 -15.98 6.69
N LYS A 35 -0.53 -15.82 7.93
CA LYS A 35 -1.06 -14.83 8.89
C LYS A 35 -0.98 -13.40 8.37
N CYS A 36 0.07 -13.05 7.61
CA CYS A 36 0.26 -11.69 7.10
C CYS A 36 -0.25 -11.47 5.67
N LYS A 37 -0.96 -12.44 5.05
CA LYS A 37 -1.46 -12.38 3.66
C LYS A 37 -2.13 -11.05 3.33
N ASN A 38 -3.14 -10.67 4.10
CA ASN A 38 -3.94 -9.49 3.82
C ASN A 38 -3.10 -8.21 3.92
N HIS A 39 -2.24 -8.13 4.94
CA HIS A 39 -1.34 -7.01 5.15
C HIS A 39 -0.32 -6.88 4.00
N LEU A 40 0.23 -8.00 3.53
CA LEU A 40 1.14 -8.03 2.39
C LEU A 40 0.46 -7.47 1.12
N PHE A 41 -0.76 -7.93 0.83
CA PHE A 41 -1.52 -7.50 -0.34
C PHE A 41 -1.84 -5.99 -0.28
N TYR A 42 -2.28 -5.51 0.88
CA TYR A 42 -2.51 -4.08 1.12
C TYR A 42 -1.22 -3.25 0.96
N LEU A 43 -0.12 -3.69 1.57
CA LEU A 43 1.15 -2.97 1.52
C LEU A 43 1.68 -2.88 0.09
N ALA A 44 1.59 -3.95 -0.71
CA ALA A 44 2.02 -3.91 -2.11
C ALA A 44 1.32 -2.78 -2.89
N GLU A 45 0.01 -2.61 -2.70
CA GLU A 45 -0.75 -1.54 -3.36
C GLU A 45 -0.44 -0.15 -2.81
N LEU A 46 -0.28 -0.03 -1.49
CA LEU A 46 0.09 1.23 -0.85
C LEU A 46 1.46 1.70 -1.33
N TYR A 47 2.45 0.81 -1.39
CA TYR A 47 3.79 1.12 -1.91
C TYR A 47 3.78 1.45 -3.39
N SER A 48 2.88 0.84 -4.18
CA SER A 48 2.69 1.22 -5.59
C SER A 48 2.25 2.68 -5.73
N LYS A 49 1.28 3.11 -4.90
CA LYS A 49 0.80 4.51 -4.87
C LYS A 49 1.90 5.49 -4.47
N PHE A 50 2.73 5.14 -3.47
CA PHE A 50 3.88 5.97 -3.11
C PHE A 50 4.92 6.04 -4.23
N ASN A 51 5.16 4.92 -4.92
CA ASN A 51 6.10 4.85 -6.03
C ASN A 51 5.67 5.74 -7.22
N GLU A 52 4.38 5.84 -7.51
CA GLU A 52 3.85 6.78 -8.52
C GLU A 52 4.21 8.23 -8.19
N ILE A 53 4.03 8.62 -6.93
CA ILE A 53 4.36 9.98 -6.47
C ILE A 53 5.87 10.21 -6.49
N GLN A 54 6.64 9.25 -6.00
CA GLN A 54 8.09 9.31 -6.04
C GLN A 54 8.62 9.49 -7.47
N LYS A 55 8.09 8.75 -8.45
CA LYS A 55 8.46 8.91 -9.86
C LYS A 55 8.20 10.31 -10.38
N ARG A 56 7.05 10.91 -10.01
CA ARG A 56 6.70 12.28 -10.39
C ARG A 56 7.62 13.32 -9.76
N LEU A 57 8.11 13.06 -8.55
CA LEU A 57 9.03 13.95 -7.83
C LEU A 57 10.49 13.80 -8.27
N GLN A 58 10.89 12.61 -8.76
CA GLN A 58 12.26 12.31 -9.20
C GLN A 58 12.54 12.68 -10.67
N GLY A 59 11.58 13.32 -11.36
CA GLY A 59 11.82 13.79 -12.73
C GLY A 59 12.99 14.79 -12.78
N LYS A 60 13.85 14.68 -13.80
CA LYS A 60 14.75 15.79 -14.16
C LYS A 60 13.85 17.01 -14.37
N ASP A 61 14.12 18.09 -13.66
CA ASP A 61 13.44 19.40 -13.79
C ASP A 61 12.12 19.60 -13.03
N VAL A 62 11.82 18.82 -11.99
CA VAL A 62 10.70 19.13 -11.09
C VAL A 62 11.03 20.36 -10.22
N SER A 63 10.31 21.46 -10.42
CA SER A 63 10.44 22.65 -9.58
C SER A 63 9.81 22.43 -8.20
N ILE A 64 10.21 23.26 -7.22
CA ILE A 64 9.63 23.24 -5.86
C ILE A 64 8.10 23.44 -5.91
N ILE A 65 7.62 24.33 -6.78
CA ILE A 65 6.19 24.59 -6.95
C ILE A 65 5.49 23.33 -7.48
N GLN A 66 6.05 22.66 -8.48
CA GLN A 66 5.49 21.43 -9.03
C GLN A 66 5.51 20.29 -8.00
N ALA A 67 6.61 20.13 -7.26
CA ALA A 67 6.71 19.14 -6.19
C ALA A 67 5.62 19.37 -5.12
N ARG A 68 5.45 20.62 -4.68
CA ARG A 68 4.40 21.01 -3.73
C ARG A 68 3.00 20.68 -4.26
N THR A 69 2.71 20.99 -5.52
CA THR A 69 1.43 20.63 -6.15
C THR A 69 1.20 19.11 -6.18
N VAL A 70 2.23 18.33 -6.49
CA VAL A 70 2.16 16.85 -6.47
C VAL A 70 1.84 16.34 -5.06
N LEU A 71 2.50 16.88 -4.04
CA LEU A 71 2.31 16.49 -2.64
C LEU A 71 0.91 16.84 -2.12
N ILE A 72 0.42 18.07 -2.37
CA ILE A 72 -0.93 18.49 -1.98
C ILE A 72 -1.98 17.60 -2.66
N GLY A 73 -1.83 17.32 -3.95
CA GLY A 73 -2.74 16.43 -4.67
C GLY A 73 -2.70 15.00 -4.13
N PHE A 74 -1.54 14.53 -3.69
CA PHE A 74 -1.42 13.21 -3.07
C PHE A 74 -2.05 13.14 -1.68
N GLN A 75 -1.89 14.18 -0.86
CA GLN A 75 -2.56 14.29 0.44
C GLN A 75 -4.09 14.23 0.29
N ALA A 76 -4.64 14.92 -0.72
CA ALA A 76 -6.07 14.83 -1.04
C ALA A 76 -6.47 13.41 -1.48
N LYS A 77 -5.68 12.74 -2.33
CA LYS A 77 -5.90 11.34 -2.73
C LYS A 77 -5.88 10.39 -1.54
N ILE A 78 -4.99 10.59 -0.57
CA ILE A 78 -4.95 9.83 0.67
C ILE A 78 -6.28 9.88 1.41
N GLY A 79 -6.87 11.08 1.55
CA GLY A 79 -8.18 11.25 2.17
C GLY A 79 -9.28 10.49 1.42
N LEU A 80 -9.25 10.53 0.08
CA LEU A 80 -10.15 9.75 -0.75
C LEU A 80 -9.96 8.24 -0.52
N PHE A 81 -8.73 7.73 -0.53
CA PHE A 81 -8.47 6.31 -0.29
C PHE A 81 -9.05 5.84 1.05
N LYS A 82 -8.90 6.62 2.12
CA LYS A 82 -9.51 6.32 3.42
C LYS A 82 -11.03 6.25 3.35
N SER A 83 -11.68 7.20 2.69
CA SER A 83 -13.15 7.21 2.53
C SER A 83 -13.67 6.03 1.71
N PHE A 84 -12.93 5.59 0.69
CA PHE A 84 -13.24 4.41 -0.10
C PHE A 84 -13.08 3.12 0.73
N LEU A 85 -11.96 2.97 1.45
CA LEU A 85 -11.75 1.85 2.38
C LEU A 85 -12.82 1.79 3.47
N ALA A 86 -13.20 2.93 4.08
CA ALA A 86 -14.26 2.99 5.09
C ALA A 86 -15.63 2.50 4.60
N ARG A 87 -15.88 2.57 3.28
CA ARG A 87 -17.10 2.08 2.63
C ARG A 87 -16.93 0.68 2.04
N ARG A 88 -15.80 0.00 2.29
CA ARG A 88 -15.39 -1.25 1.62
C ARG A 88 -15.46 -1.16 0.08
N ASP A 89 -15.22 0.02 -0.46
CA ASP A 89 -15.12 0.25 -1.90
C ASP A 89 -13.66 0.17 -2.33
N PHE A 90 -13.28 -0.96 -2.93
CA PHE A 90 -11.90 -1.28 -3.30
C PHE A 90 -11.51 -0.81 -4.71
N LYS A 91 -12.21 0.17 -5.29
CA LYS A 91 -11.91 0.72 -6.63
C LYS A 91 -10.43 1.06 -6.87
N TYR A 92 -9.72 1.48 -5.82
CA TYR A 92 -8.29 1.84 -5.91
C TYR A 92 -7.35 0.76 -5.36
N PHE A 93 -7.86 -0.38 -4.91
CA PHE A 93 -7.12 -1.43 -4.25
C PHE A 93 -7.54 -2.79 -4.83
N ALA A 94 -7.06 -3.11 -6.03
CA ALA A 94 -7.36 -4.34 -6.76
C ALA A 94 -6.89 -5.61 -6.03
N ASN A 95 -5.78 -5.57 -5.29
CA ASN A 95 -5.36 -6.72 -4.48
C ASN A 95 -6.32 -6.92 -3.30
N LEU A 96 -6.75 -5.85 -2.62
CA LEU A 96 -7.78 -5.97 -1.59
C LEU A 96 -9.13 -6.42 -2.16
N GLN A 97 -9.51 -5.94 -3.35
CA GLN A 97 -10.74 -6.38 -4.01
C GLN A 97 -10.76 -7.89 -4.21
N LYS A 98 -9.65 -8.48 -4.68
CA LYS A 98 -9.51 -9.94 -4.84
C LYS A 98 -9.65 -10.69 -3.50
N LEU A 99 -9.13 -10.12 -2.41
CA LEU A 99 -9.27 -10.71 -1.08
C LEU A 99 -10.72 -10.61 -0.58
N GLU A 100 -11.39 -9.48 -0.80
CA GLU A 100 -12.80 -9.32 -0.43
C GLU A 100 -13.72 -10.28 -1.19
N GLU A 101 -13.47 -10.49 -2.50
CA GLU A 101 -14.19 -11.48 -3.31
C GLU A 101 -14.03 -12.91 -2.76
N GLY A 102 -12.91 -13.20 -2.09
CA GLY A 102 -12.66 -14.45 -1.36
C GLY A 102 -13.18 -14.45 0.08
N ALA A 103 -13.84 -13.39 0.54
CA ALA A 103 -14.22 -13.15 1.94
C ALA A 103 -13.06 -13.21 2.94
N ASP A 104 -11.85 -12.87 2.49
CA ASP A 104 -10.63 -12.96 3.28
C ASP A 104 -10.37 -11.72 4.16
N VAL A 105 -11.07 -10.59 3.95
CA VAL A 105 -10.78 -9.32 4.65
C VAL A 105 -11.71 -9.07 5.84
N SER A 106 -11.15 -9.12 7.04
CA SER A 106 -11.89 -8.90 8.28
C SER A 106 -12.16 -7.41 8.59
N ASP A 107 -13.15 -7.12 9.45
CA ASP A 107 -13.38 -5.75 9.93
C ASP A 107 -12.16 -5.18 10.67
N ARG A 108 -11.42 -6.04 11.39
CA ARG A 108 -10.18 -5.66 12.07
C ARG A 108 -9.11 -5.24 11.05
N ASP A 109 -8.98 -5.97 9.95
CA ASP A 109 -8.06 -5.60 8.87
C ASP A 109 -8.43 -4.22 8.31
N MET A 110 -9.73 -3.98 8.07
CA MET A 110 -10.21 -2.68 7.59
C MET A 110 -9.95 -1.55 8.58
N GLU A 111 -10.18 -1.77 9.88
CA GLU A 111 -9.85 -0.82 10.93
C GLU A 111 -8.35 -0.46 10.89
N ILE A 112 -7.48 -1.47 10.76
CA ILE A 112 -6.04 -1.28 10.61
C ILE A 112 -5.74 -0.45 9.35
N TYR A 113 -6.29 -0.79 8.19
CA TYR A 113 -5.98 -0.11 6.92
C TYR A 113 -6.49 1.33 6.84
N ILE A 114 -7.62 1.63 7.49
CA ILE A 114 -8.18 2.97 7.58
C ILE A 114 -7.38 3.83 8.55
N ASN A 115 -7.01 3.25 9.71
CA ASN A 115 -6.34 3.96 10.79
C ASN A 115 -4.81 3.97 10.67
N TYR A 116 -4.22 3.21 9.74
CA TYR A 116 -2.78 3.01 9.71
C TYR A 116 -2.00 4.33 9.64
N ARG A 117 -1.18 4.54 10.67
CA ARG A 117 -0.35 5.74 10.90
C ARG A 117 0.71 6.00 9.84
N LEU A 118 1.02 5.08 8.93
CA LEU A 118 1.96 5.36 7.82
C LEU A 118 1.45 6.47 6.91
N ILE A 119 0.13 6.48 6.65
CA ILE A 119 -0.50 7.55 5.89
C ILE A 119 -0.45 8.87 6.67
N SER A 120 -0.62 8.83 8.01
CA SER A 120 -0.55 10.03 8.85
C SER A 120 0.88 10.58 8.99
N ARG A 121 1.88 9.73 9.20
CA ARG A 121 3.29 10.14 9.29
C ARG A 121 3.85 10.64 7.97
N CYS A 122 3.52 9.99 6.86
CA CYS A 122 3.81 10.55 5.53
C CYS A 122 3.11 11.90 5.37
N CYS A 123 1.82 12.02 5.73
CA CYS A 123 1.14 13.31 5.73
C CYS A 123 1.84 14.35 6.60
N ASP A 124 2.36 14.03 7.78
CA ASP A 124 3.02 15.00 8.67
C ASP A 124 4.40 15.45 8.13
N GLU A 125 5.21 14.53 7.60
CA GLU A 125 6.48 14.86 6.92
C GLU A 125 6.25 15.64 5.62
N PHE A 126 5.25 15.26 4.81
CA PHE A 126 4.89 15.98 3.60
C PHE A 126 4.17 17.30 3.88
N TYR A 127 3.42 17.42 4.98
CA TYR A 127 2.78 18.65 5.42
C TYR A 127 3.82 19.69 5.81
N LEU A 128 4.88 19.30 6.51
CA LEU A 128 6.03 20.16 6.79
C LEU A 128 6.69 20.68 5.50
N LEU A 129 6.89 19.81 4.51
CA LEU A 129 7.42 20.19 3.20
C LEU A 129 6.46 21.08 2.37
N SER A 130 5.15 20.99 2.61
CA SER A 130 4.13 21.82 1.92
C SER A 130 4.01 23.25 2.48
N ARG A 131 4.61 23.51 3.65
CA ARG A 131 4.61 24.82 4.34
C ARG A 131 5.89 25.64 4.11
N ILE A 132 6.88 25.06 3.41
CA ILE A 132 8.05 25.76 2.85
C ILE A 132 7.65 26.31 1.48
#